data_AF-A0A078QYR7-F1
#
_entry.id   AF-A0A078QYR7-F1
#
_cell.length_a   1.000
_cell.length_b   1.000
_cell.length_c   1.000
_cell.angle_alpha   90.00
_cell.angle_beta   90.00
_cell.angle_gamma   90.00
#
_symmetry.space_group_name_H-M   'P 1'
#
loop_
_entity.id
_entity.type
_entity.pdbx_description
1 polymer ?
#
loop_
_entity_poly.entity_id
_entity_poly.type
_entity_poly.pdbx_seq_one_letter_code
_entity_poly.pdbx_strand_id
1 'polypeptide(L)'
;MTDPIQIKHYKEDITSFNQLYKEFQRRFVRFANTYVRDLTTAEDITIEAMMYYWENRQSLSEDSNIPAYILTIIKNKCLNYLRHQQIHEEYSDKIKDYYEWELNTRIATLQACEPYELFISEIQELVQQTLTDMPEKTRTIFMLSRYENKSYKEIAVLMNITPKGVDFHINKALKMLQTNLKDYFPLFLYFFMKCH
;
A
#
# COMPACT_ATOMS: atom_id res chain seq x y z
N MET A 1 31.90 -16.48 14.21
CA MET A 1 30.79 -16.49 15.20
C MET A 1 29.92 -15.30 14.89
N THR A 2 28.70 -15.51 14.40
CA THR A 2 27.71 -14.46 14.18
C THR A 2 27.19 -13.97 15.54
N ASP A 3 27.05 -12.66 15.68
CA ASP A 3 26.60 -11.98 16.91
C ASP A 3 25.18 -12.46 17.29
N PRO A 4 24.91 -12.86 18.56
CA PRO A 4 23.56 -13.21 19.03
C PRO A 4 22.49 -12.15 18.71
N ILE A 5 22.87 -10.87 18.66
CA ILE A 5 21.98 -9.76 18.29
C ILE A 5 21.60 -9.83 16.80
N GLN A 6 22.57 -10.09 15.91
CA GLN A 6 22.30 -10.29 14.47
C GLN A 6 21.40 -11.50 14.22
N ILE A 7 21.58 -12.59 14.96
CA ILE A 7 20.77 -13.81 14.84
C ILE A 7 19.31 -13.52 15.24
N LYS A 8 19.10 -12.70 16.28
CA LYS A 8 17.76 -12.32 16.74
C LYS A 8 17.04 -11.44 15.71
N HIS A 9 17.70 -10.40 15.20
CA HIS A 9 17.12 -9.53 14.16
C HIS A 9 16.77 -10.29 12.89
N TYR A 10 17.64 -11.19 12.43
CA TYR A 10 17.37 -12.02 11.25
C TYR A 10 16.14 -12.94 11.44
N LYS A 11 15.93 -13.46 12.65
CA LYS A 11 14.76 -14.30 12.96
C LYS A 11 13.46 -13.49 12.95
N GLU A 12 13.48 -12.27 13.49
CA GLU A 12 12.33 -11.34 13.47
C GLU A 12 11.97 -10.91 12.05
N ASP A 13 12.98 -10.67 11.20
CA ASP A 13 12.80 -10.38 9.77
C ASP A 13 12.10 -11.53 9.02
N ILE A 14 12.55 -12.77 9.25
CA ILE A 14 11.95 -13.96 8.62
C ILE A 14 10.48 -14.12 9.05
N THR A 15 10.19 -13.94 10.34
CA THR A 15 8.80 -14.03 10.83
C THR A 15 7.91 -12.99 10.16
N SER A 16 8.39 -11.75 10.07
CA SER A 16 7.66 -10.64 9.44
C SER A 16 7.43 -10.88 7.95
N PHE A 17 8.46 -11.35 7.23
CA PHE A 17 8.33 -11.71 5.82
C PHE A 17 7.36 -12.86 5.60
N ASN A 18 7.40 -13.91 6.43
CA ASN A 18 6.47 -15.04 6.32
C ASN A 18 5.02 -14.62 6.57
N GLN A 19 4.77 -13.65 7.45
CA GLN A 19 3.44 -13.10 7.68
C GLN A 19 2.96 -12.33 6.44
N LEU A 20 3.78 -11.43 5.92
CA LEU A 20 3.50 -10.69 4.69
C LEU A 20 3.21 -11.64 3.51
N TYR A 21 4.02 -12.69 3.36
CA TYR A 21 3.82 -13.71 2.35
C TYR A 21 2.44 -14.36 2.48
N LYS A 22 2.11 -14.89 3.66
CA LYS A 22 0.82 -15.56 3.91
C LYS A 22 -0.37 -14.65 3.66
N GLU A 23 -0.25 -13.38 4.00
CA GLU A 23 -1.31 -12.39 3.88
C GLU A 23 -1.54 -11.96 2.43
N PHE A 24 -0.47 -11.64 1.69
CA PHE A 24 -0.58 -10.98 0.40
C PHE A 24 -0.35 -11.87 -0.83
N GLN A 25 0.29 -13.04 -0.70
CA GLN A 25 0.65 -13.89 -1.85
C GLN A 25 -0.56 -14.16 -2.76
N ARG A 26 -1.70 -14.58 -2.21
CA ARG A 26 -2.90 -14.89 -3.02
C ARG A 26 -3.43 -13.66 -3.77
N ARG A 27 -3.37 -12.48 -3.15
CA ARG A 27 -3.82 -11.22 -3.75
C ARG A 27 -2.89 -10.79 -4.87
N PHE A 28 -1.59 -10.93 -4.66
CA PHE A 28 -0.55 -10.65 -5.65
C PHE A 28 -0.63 -11.57 -6.86
N VAL A 29 -0.78 -12.88 -6.65
CA VAL A 29 -0.99 -13.85 -7.75
C VAL A 29 -2.26 -13.52 -8.53
N ARG A 30 -3.36 -13.24 -7.82
CA ARG A 30 -4.63 -12.86 -8.48
C ARG A 30 -4.49 -11.59 -9.31
N PHE A 31 -3.79 -10.58 -8.79
CA PHE A 31 -3.50 -9.35 -9.52
C PHE A 31 -2.70 -9.66 -10.79
N ALA A 32 -1.55 -10.34 -10.66
CA ALA A 32 -0.72 -10.69 -11.80
C ALA A 32 -1.50 -11.50 -12.85
N ASN A 33 -2.24 -12.53 -12.42
CA ASN A 33 -3.02 -13.42 -13.29
C ASN A 33 -4.15 -12.71 -14.05
N THR A 34 -4.67 -11.59 -13.51
CA THR A 34 -5.65 -10.76 -14.22
C THR A 34 -5.10 -10.24 -15.55
N TYR A 35 -3.79 -9.98 -15.61
CA TYR A 35 -3.11 -9.42 -16.76
C TYR A 35 -2.39 -10.47 -17.60
N VAL A 36 -1.54 -11.29 -16.98
CA VAL A 36 -0.71 -12.28 -17.69
C VAL A 36 -1.51 -13.51 -18.14
N ARG A 37 -2.63 -13.80 -17.48
CA ARG A 37 -3.56 -14.92 -17.78
C ARG A 37 -2.89 -16.29 -17.90
N ASP A 38 -1.81 -16.46 -17.17
CA ASP A 38 -1.08 -17.70 -17.01
C ASP A 38 -0.78 -17.81 -15.52
N LEU A 39 -1.38 -18.80 -14.86
CA LEU A 39 -1.30 -18.92 -13.40
C LEU A 39 0.14 -19.18 -12.94
N THR A 40 0.87 -20.04 -13.66
CA THR A 40 2.26 -20.36 -13.34
C THR A 40 3.14 -19.13 -13.47
N THR A 41 2.99 -18.37 -14.56
CA THR A 41 3.69 -17.09 -14.75
C THR A 41 3.33 -16.08 -13.65
N ALA A 42 2.05 -16.01 -13.25
CA ALA A 42 1.61 -15.11 -12.19
C ALA A 42 2.20 -15.48 -10.82
N GLU A 43 2.31 -16.78 -10.52
CA GLU A 43 2.97 -17.31 -9.33
C GLU A 43 4.46 -16.98 -9.33
N ASP A 44 5.15 -17.23 -10.44
CA ASP A 44 6.58 -16.94 -10.61
C ASP A 44 6.87 -15.44 -10.44
N ILE A 45 6.11 -14.58 -11.13
CA ILE A 45 6.24 -13.12 -10.99
C ILE A 45 6.06 -12.68 -9.53
N THR A 46 5.09 -13.26 -8.82
CA THR A 46 4.83 -12.93 -7.41
C THR A 46 6.00 -13.36 -6.52
N ILE A 47 6.52 -14.57 -6.71
CA ILE A 47 7.66 -15.10 -5.97
C ILE A 47 8.89 -14.23 -6.22
N GLU A 48 9.21 -13.93 -7.49
CA GLU A 48 10.32 -13.05 -7.86
C GLU A 48 10.20 -11.66 -7.25
N ALA A 49 9.00 -11.07 -7.22
CA ALA A 49 8.79 -9.76 -6.62
C ALA A 49 9.00 -9.78 -5.10
N MET A 50 8.52 -10.83 -4.41
CA MET A 50 8.73 -10.98 -2.98
C MET A 50 10.19 -11.26 -2.64
N MET A 51 10.91 -12.05 -3.44
CA MET A 51 12.35 -12.26 -3.29
C MET A 51 13.13 -10.96 -3.50
N TYR A 52 12.79 -10.20 -4.54
CA TYR A 52 13.40 -8.90 -4.77
C TYR A 52 13.16 -7.95 -3.60
N TYR A 53 11.95 -7.91 -3.05
CA TYR A 53 11.70 -7.15 -1.82
C TYR A 53 12.58 -7.65 -0.66
N TRP A 54 12.64 -8.96 -0.43
CA TRP A 54 13.46 -9.54 0.64
C TRP A 54 14.92 -9.08 0.54
N GLU A 55 15.51 -9.11 -0.66
CA GLU A 55 16.89 -8.69 -0.90
C GLU A 55 17.11 -7.19 -0.68
N ASN A 56 16.12 -6.36 -1.02
CA ASN A 56 16.26 -4.90 -1.02
C ASN A 56 15.65 -4.20 0.22
N ARG A 57 14.99 -4.95 1.11
CA ARG A 57 14.21 -4.40 2.24
C ARG A 57 14.99 -3.46 3.16
N GLN A 58 16.30 -3.66 3.33
CA GLN A 58 17.14 -2.83 4.19
C GLN A 58 17.35 -1.41 3.64
N SER A 59 17.12 -1.20 2.35
CA SER A 59 17.19 0.12 1.72
C SER A 59 15.89 0.92 1.83
N LEU A 60 14.80 0.28 2.25
CA LEU A 60 13.50 0.92 2.41
C LEU A 60 13.46 1.69 3.72
N SER A 61 12.80 2.84 3.68
CA SER A 61 12.51 3.59 4.88
C SER A 61 11.48 2.86 5.75
N GLU A 62 11.53 3.07 7.06
CA GLU A 62 10.60 2.44 8.02
C GLU A 62 9.13 2.77 7.73
N ASP A 63 8.88 3.87 7.01
CA ASP A 63 7.56 4.36 6.62
C ASP A 63 7.11 3.91 5.21
N SER A 64 7.85 2.99 4.57
CA SER A 64 7.49 2.45 3.25
C SER A 64 6.24 1.55 3.30
N ASN A 65 5.32 1.73 2.34
CA ASN A 65 4.20 0.81 2.13
C ASN A 65 4.72 -0.43 1.38
N ILE A 66 5.05 -1.46 2.15
CA ILE A 66 5.62 -2.71 1.64
C ILE A 66 4.68 -3.39 0.64
N PRO A 67 3.36 -3.56 0.90
CA PRO A 67 2.45 -4.14 -0.08
C PRO A 67 2.42 -3.41 -1.42
N ALA A 68 2.31 -2.08 -1.42
CA ALA A 68 2.30 -1.27 -2.64
C ALA A 68 3.65 -1.30 -3.37
N TYR A 69 4.76 -1.34 -2.62
CA TYR A 69 6.09 -1.50 -3.18
C TYR A 69 6.22 -2.82 -3.95
N ILE A 70 5.85 -3.95 -3.33
CA ILE A 70 5.88 -5.27 -3.98
C ILE A 70 4.95 -5.29 -5.20
N LEU A 71 3.75 -4.71 -5.06
CA LEU A 71 2.78 -4.68 -6.15
C LEU A 71 3.25 -3.83 -7.33
N THR A 72 4.06 -2.80 -7.08
CA THR A 72 4.75 -2.03 -8.15
C THR A 72 5.74 -2.90 -8.91
N ILE A 73 6.50 -3.74 -8.20
CA ILE A 73 7.44 -4.69 -8.83
C ILE A 73 6.66 -5.72 -9.67
N ILE A 74 5.56 -6.25 -9.14
CA ILE A 74 4.67 -7.18 -9.86
C ILE A 74 4.12 -6.52 -11.12
N LYS A 75 3.56 -5.30 -11.01
CA LYS A 75 3.08 -4.51 -12.15
C LYS A 75 4.14 -4.39 -13.24
N ASN A 76 5.37 -4.04 -12.87
CA ASN A 76 6.47 -3.88 -13.83
C ASN A 76 6.85 -5.21 -14.50
N LYS A 77 6.91 -6.31 -13.74
CA LYS A 77 7.18 -7.65 -14.28
C LYS A 77 6.07 -8.12 -15.23
N CYS A 78 4.81 -7.92 -14.88
CA CYS A 78 3.67 -8.19 -15.77
C CYS A 78 3.74 -7.36 -17.06
N LEU A 79 4.06 -6.06 -16.97
CA LEU A 79 4.24 -5.21 -18.15
C LEU A 79 5.35 -5.72 -19.06
N ASN A 80 6.48 -6.13 -18.50
CA ASN A 80 7.59 -6.69 -19.27
C ASN A 80 7.18 -8.00 -19.95
N TYR A 81 6.52 -8.90 -19.22
CA TYR A 81 5.99 -10.15 -19.78
C TYR A 81 5.05 -9.91 -20.96
N LEU A 82 4.06 -9.02 -20.80
CA LEU A 82 3.10 -8.71 -21.86
C LEU A 82 3.76 -8.08 -23.10
N ARG A 83 4.74 -7.19 -22.90
CA ARG A 83 5.54 -6.61 -24.00
C ARG A 83 6.36 -7.66 -24.72
N HIS A 84 6.89 -8.66 -24.01
CA HIS A 84 7.61 -9.77 -24.64
C HIS A 84 6.67 -10.66 -25.47
N GLN A 85 5.43 -10.91 -25.01
CA GLN A 85 4.43 -11.61 -25.81
C GLN A 85 4.13 -10.88 -27.12
N GLN A 86 4.01 -9.55 -27.11
CA GLN A 86 3.77 -8.75 -28.33
C GLN A 86 4.81 -8.99 -29.43
N ILE A 87 6.06 -9.25 -29.07
CA ILE A 87 7.17 -9.41 -30.02
C ILE A 87 7.21 -10.82 -30.60
N HIS A 88 6.73 -11.83 -29.86
CA HIS A 88 7.01 -13.24 -30.15
C HIS A 88 5.94 -14.00 -30.93
N GLU A 89 4.76 -13.42 -31.15
CA GLU A 89 3.64 -14.17 -31.72
C GLU A 89 3.39 -13.88 -33.21
N GLU A 90 3.75 -14.86 -34.04
CA GLU A 90 3.34 -14.96 -35.44
C GLU A 90 1.94 -15.59 -35.54
N TYR A 91 0.89 -14.77 -35.39
CA TYR A 91 -0.49 -15.18 -35.67
C TYR A 91 -0.87 -14.92 -37.14
N SER A 92 -1.85 -15.67 -37.66
CA SER A 92 -2.46 -15.34 -38.96
C SER A 92 -3.19 -13.99 -38.87
N ASP A 93 -3.22 -13.24 -39.97
CA ASP A 93 -3.64 -11.83 -40.00
C ASP A 93 -4.99 -11.55 -39.29
N LYS A 94 -5.95 -12.48 -39.35
CA LYS A 94 -7.26 -12.32 -38.69
C LYS A 94 -7.26 -12.54 -37.18
N ILE A 95 -6.38 -13.40 -36.67
CA ILE A 95 -6.25 -13.66 -35.22
C ILE A 95 -5.32 -12.61 -34.60
N LYS A 96 -4.35 -12.15 -35.38
CA LYS A 96 -3.37 -11.14 -34.99
C LYS A 96 -4.02 -9.84 -34.51
N ASP A 97 -4.96 -9.29 -35.27
CA ASP A 97 -5.60 -8.00 -34.92
C ASP A 97 -6.36 -8.04 -33.59
N TYR A 98 -7.14 -9.11 -33.36
CA TYR A 98 -7.88 -9.29 -32.11
C TYR A 98 -6.92 -9.48 -30.93
N TYR A 99 -5.91 -10.34 -31.11
CA TYR A 99 -4.95 -10.64 -30.07
C TYR A 99 -4.11 -9.40 -29.69
N GLU A 100 -3.67 -8.64 -30.70
CA GLU A 100 -2.92 -7.40 -30.51
C GLU A 100 -3.77 -6.34 -29.80
N TRP A 101 -5.04 -6.17 -30.19
CA TRP A 101 -5.97 -5.27 -29.49
C TRP A 101 -6.16 -5.68 -28.02
N GLU A 102 -6.35 -6.97 -27.76
CA GLU A 102 -6.55 -7.48 -26.41
C GLU A 102 -5.30 -7.29 -25.53
N LEU A 103 -4.12 -7.55 -26.09
CA LEU A 103 -2.85 -7.40 -25.40
C LEU A 103 -2.54 -5.93 -25.11
N ASN A 104 -2.76 -5.05 -26.09
CA ASN A 104 -2.65 -3.59 -25.91
C ASN A 104 -3.61 -3.08 -24.83
N THR A 105 -4.85 -3.60 -24.78
CA THR A 105 -5.83 -3.24 -23.75
C THR A 105 -5.36 -3.65 -22.35
N ARG A 106 -4.81 -4.86 -22.21
CA ARG A 106 -4.22 -5.33 -20.95
C ARG A 106 -3.05 -4.47 -20.50
N ILE A 107 -2.16 -4.09 -21.42
CA ILE A 107 -1.02 -3.21 -21.13
C ILE A 107 -1.50 -1.82 -20.71
N ALA A 108 -2.44 -1.21 -21.45
CA ALA A 108 -2.95 0.12 -21.16
C ALA A 108 -3.66 0.19 -19.80
N THR A 109 -4.50 -0.79 -19.49
CA THR A 109 -5.18 -0.87 -18.19
C THR A 109 -4.20 -1.10 -17.04
N LEU A 110 -3.20 -1.97 -17.21
CA LEU A 110 -2.16 -2.18 -16.21
C LEU A 110 -1.30 -0.93 -15.99
N GLN A 111 -0.97 -0.19 -17.06
CA GLN A 111 -0.21 1.06 -16.97
C GLN A 111 -0.96 2.11 -16.16
N ALA A 112 -2.26 2.27 -16.41
CA ALA A 112 -3.12 3.20 -15.70
C ALA A 112 -3.44 2.77 -14.25
N CYS A 113 -3.25 1.50 -13.90
CA CYS A 113 -3.51 0.99 -12.56
C CYS A 113 -2.45 1.47 -11.57
N GLU A 114 -2.85 2.29 -10.60
CA GLU A 114 -1.95 2.69 -9.51
C GLU A 114 -1.96 1.63 -8.40
N PRO A 115 -0.80 1.05 -8.00
CA PRO A 115 -0.75 -0.05 -7.04
C PRO A 115 -1.44 0.24 -5.69
N TYR A 116 -1.45 1.50 -5.25
CA TYR A 116 -2.12 1.88 -4.01
C TYR A 116 -3.65 1.84 -4.10
N GLU A 117 -4.23 1.97 -5.30
CA GLU A 117 -5.70 2.01 -5.47
C GLU A 117 -6.36 0.70 -5.05
N LEU A 118 -5.63 -0.40 -5.19
CA LEU A 118 -6.08 -1.75 -4.82
C LEU A 118 -6.24 -1.93 -3.31
N PHE A 119 -5.65 -1.04 -2.52
CA PHE A 119 -5.73 -1.05 -1.05
C PHE A 119 -6.65 0.05 -0.50
N ILE A 120 -7.30 0.87 -1.35
CA ILE A 120 -8.09 2.02 -0.89
C ILE A 120 -9.20 1.62 0.09
N SER A 121 -9.94 0.54 -0.20
CA SER A 121 -11.03 0.10 0.67
C SER A 121 -10.51 -0.33 2.05
N GLU A 122 -9.36 -0.99 2.08
CA GLU A 122 -8.74 -1.49 3.32
C GLU A 122 -8.16 -0.34 4.14
N ILE A 123 -7.55 0.64 3.47
CA ILE A 123 -7.12 1.90 4.08
C ILE A 123 -8.33 2.62 4.69
N GLN A 124 -9.45 2.73 3.96
CA GLN A 124 -10.66 3.38 4.46
C GLN A 124 -11.24 2.67 5.68
N GLU A 125 -11.30 1.34 5.66
CA GLU A 125 -11.74 0.54 6.80
C GLU A 125 -10.84 0.75 8.02
N LEU A 126 -9.52 0.73 7.85
CA LEU A 126 -8.55 0.99 8.91
C LEU A 126 -8.68 2.40 9.49
N VAL A 127 -8.88 3.42 8.64
CA VAL A 127 -9.17 4.79 9.10
C VAL A 127 -10.43 4.80 9.94
N GLN A 128 -11.53 4.19 9.47
CA GLN A 128 -12.82 4.22 10.17
C GLN A 128 -12.77 3.47 11.50
N GLN A 129 -12.11 2.32 11.54
CA GLN A 129 -11.86 1.57 12.77
C GLN A 129 -11.02 2.38 13.75
N THR A 130 -9.93 2.98 13.27
CA THR A 130 -9.06 3.81 14.12
C THR A 130 -9.81 5.01 14.71
N LEU A 131 -10.64 5.68 13.90
CA LEU A 131 -11.51 6.75 14.40
C LEU A 131 -12.48 6.23 15.45
N THR A 132 -13.03 5.03 15.28
CA THR A 132 -13.94 4.42 16.26
C THR A 132 -13.25 4.14 17.59
N ASP A 133 -12.01 3.65 17.54
CA ASP A 133 -11.19 3.29 18.72
C ASP A 133 -10.60 4.51 19.45
N MET A 134 -10.62 5.70 18.83
CA MET A 134 -10.19 6.92 19.49
C MET A 134 -11.08 7.26 20.68
N PRO A 135 -10.51 7.72 21.81
CA PRO A 135 -11.30 8.32 22.88
C PRO A 135 -12.18 9.44 22.33
N GLU A 136 -13.44 9.48 22.76
CA GLU A 136 -14.47 10.37 22.21
C GLU A 136 -14.02 11.82 22.09
N LYS A 137 -13.34 12.35 23.11
CA LYS A 137 -12.80 13.71 23.11
C LYS A 137 -11.74 13.93 22.02
N THR A 138 -10.82 12.98 21.86
CA THR A 138 -9.79 13.01 20.81
C THR A 138 -10.43 12.94 19.43
N ARG A 139 -11.37 12.02 19.22
CA ARG A 139 -12.11 11.89 17.96
C ARG A 139 -12.84 13.18 17.60
N THR A 140 -13.59 13.74 18.54
CA THR A 140 -14.38 14.97 18.32
C THR A 140 -13.48 16.13 17.94
N ILE A 141 -12.38 16.33 18.66
CA ILE A 141 -11.39 17.38 18.34
C ILE A 141 -10.80 17.18 16.94
N PHE A 142 -10.44 15.95 16.59
CA PHE A 142 -9.94 15.62 15.26
C PHE A 142 -10.97 15.90 14.17
N MET A 143 -12.24 15.53 14.37
CA MET A 143 -13.32 15.77 13.41
C MET A 143 -13.55 17.28 13.18
N LEU A 144 -13.60 18.07 14.26
CA LEU A 144 -13.77 19.53 14.18
C LEU A 144 -12.63 20.19 13.40
N SER A 145 -11.39 19.70 13.59
CA SER A 145 -10.24 20.21 12.86
C SER A 145 -10.25 19.79 11.39
N ARG A 146 -10.52 18.51 11.10
CA ARG A 146 -10.28 17.93 9.76
C ARG A 146 -11.45 18.02 8.81
N TYR A 147 -12.69 17.91 9.32
CA TYR A 147 -13.90 17.92 8.50
C TYR A 147 -14.65 19.24 8.58
N GLU A 148 -14.58 19.94 9.73
CA GLU A 148 -15.20 21.25 9.89
C GLU A 148 -14.23 22.42 9.75
N ASN A 149 -12.94 22.16 9.49
CA ASN A 149 -11.89 23.17 9.30
C ASN A 149 -11.81 24.22 10.41
N LYS A 150 -12.18 23.87 11.66
CA LYS A 150 -12.10 24.80 12.79
C LYS A 150 -10.64 24.99 13.21
N SER A 151 -10.27 26.23 13.50
CA SER A 151 -8.96 26.54 14.05
C SER A 151 -8.81 26.00 15.47
N TYR A 152 -7.57 25.80 15.91
CA TYR A 152 -7.30 25.31 17.26
C TYR A 152 -7.87 26.24 18.34
N LYS A 153 -7.98 27.55 18.06
CA LYS A 153 -8.60 28.52 18.96
C LYS A 153 -10.11 28.31 19.07
N GLU A 154 -10.79 28.09 17.96
CA GLU A 154 -12.24 27.82 17.95
C GLU A 154 -12.56 26.49 18.63
N ILE A 155 -11.78 25.44 18.37
CA ILE A 155 -11.95 24.14 19.02
C ILE A 155 -11.70 24.26 20.53
N ALA A 156 -10.67 25.01 20.94
CA ALA A 156 -10.37 25.25 22.35
C ALA A 156 -11.56 25.89 23.08
N VAL A 157 -12.21 26.90 22.47
CA VAL A 157 -13.41 27.54 23.01
C VAL A 157 -14.58 26.55 23.06
N LEU A 158 -14.87 25.84 21.97
CA LEU A 158 -16.00 24.90 21.88
C LEU A 158 -15.89 23.74 22.88
N MET A 159 -14.68 23.21 23.06
CA MET A 159 -14.41 22.04 23.90
C MET A 159 -14.00 22.42 25.33
N ASN A 160 -13.98 23.72 25.65
CA ASN A 160 -13.55 24.28 26.94
C ASN A 160 -12.18 23.74 27.41
N ILE A 161 -11.18 23.81 26.52
CA ILE A 161 -9.79 23.42 26.79
C ILE A 161 -8.82 24.47 26.26
N THR A 162 -7.52 24.32 26.52
CA THR A 162 -6.51 25.22 25.95
C THR A 162 -6.18 24.84 24.51
N PRO A 163 -5.68 25.77 23.68
CA PRO A 163 -5.14 25.43 22.35
C PRO A 163 -4.04 24.37 22.39
N LYS A 164 -3.22 24.33 23.46
CA LYS A 164 -2.25 23.25 23.70
C LYS A 164 -2.93 21.90 23.95
N GLY A 165 -4.08 21.90 24.63
CA GLY A 165 -4.90 20.70 24.82
C GLY A 165 -5.46 20.18 23.49
N VAL A 166 -5.90 21.08 22.59
CA VAL A 166 -6.31 20.71 21.22
C VAL A 166 -5.15 20.06 20.48
N ASP A 167 -3.97 20.69 20.48
CA ASP A 167 -2.76 20.16 19.84
C ASP A 167 -2.38 18.78 20.36
N PHE A 168 -2.44 18.57 21.68
CA PHE A 168 -2.22 17.25 22.28
C PHE A 168 -3.18 16.19 21.72
N HIS A 169 -4.48 16.49 21.63
CA HIS A 169 -5.47 15.56 21.09
C HIS A 169 -5.28 15.31 19.58
N ILE A 170 -4.92 16.32 18.79
CA ILE A 170 -4.60 16.15 17.37
C ILE A 170 -3.39 15.24 17.19
N ASN A 171 -2.29 15.51 17.90
CA ASN A 171 -1.10 14.66 17.84
C ASN A 171 -1.40 13.22 18.29
N LYS A 172 -2.26 13.04 19.30
CA LYS A 172 -2.71 11.72 19.74
C LYS A 172 -3.50 11.00 18.63
N ALA A 173 -4.44 11.68 17.97
CA ALA A 173 -5.20 11.11 16.85
C ALA A 173 -4.29 10.72 15.68
N LEU A 174 -3.36 11.61 15.31
CA LEU A 174 -2.38 11.35 14.25
C LEU A 174 -1.50 10.14 14.58
N LYS A 175 -0.99 10.03 15.81
CA LYS A 175 -0.22 8.85 16.22
C LYS A 175 -1.02 7.55 16.15
N MET A 176 -2.30 7.57 16.52
CA MET A 176 -3.15 6.38 16.41
C MET A 176 -3.35 5.97 14.95
N LEU A 177 -3.63 6.93 14.07
CA LEU A 177 -3.73 6.69 12.62
C LEU A 177 -2.41 6.18 12.06
N GLN A 178 -1.29 6.80 12.42
CA GLN A 178 0.04 6.37 12.00
C GLN A 178 0.35 4.92 12.40
N THR A 179 0.06 4.53 13.63
CA THR A 179 0.30 3.16 14.10
C THR A 179 -0.58 2.14 13.38
N ASN A 180 -1.86 2.45 13.20
CA ASN A 180 -2.82 1.53 12.60
C ASN A 180 -2.75 1.48 11.07
N LEU A 181 -2.20 2.51 10.43
CA LEU A 181 -1.98 2.60 8.98
C LEU A 181 -0.50 2.50 8.59
N LYS A 182 0.36 1.99 9.48
CA LYS A 182 1.81 1.91 9.25
C LYS A 182 2.18 1.21 7.93
N ASP A 183 1.43 0.18 7.54
CA ASP A 183 1.68 -0.58 6.31
C ASP A 183 1.23 0.20 5.05
N TYR A 184 0.58 1.35 5.23
CA TYR A 184 0.02 2.23 4.20
C TYR A 184 0.53 3.69 4.27
N PHE A 185 1.56 3.94 5.07
CA PHE A 185 1.98 5.26 5.57
C PHE A 185 2.42 6.33 4.53
N PRO A 186 3.06 6.02 3.38
CA PRO A 186 3.42 7.03 2.38
C PRO A 186 2.21 7.82 1.84
N LEU A 187 1.03 7.20 1.85
CA LEU A 187 -0.23 7.78 1.38
C LEU A 187 -0.88 8.67 2.45
N PHE A 188 -0.70 8.31 3.73
CA PHE A 188 -1.19 9.09 4.86
C PHE A 188 -0.57 10.49 4.86
N LEU A 189 0.75 10.61 4.66
CA LEU A 189 1.41 11.91 4.62
C LEU A 189 0.94 12.77 3.43
N TYR A 190 0.78 12.19 2.23
CA TYR A 190 0.31 12.92 1.05
C TYR A 190 -1.11 13.48 1.21
N PHE A 191 -2.03 12.69 1.77
CA PHE A 191 -3.42 13.12 1.99
C PHE A 191 -3.55 14.10 3.17
N PHE A 192 -2.66 14.01 4.17
CA PHE A 192 -2.75 14.84 5.37
C PHE A 192 -2.00 16.18 5.27
N MET A 193 -0.83 16.24 4.61
CA MET A 193 -0.01 17.46 4.48
C MET A 193 -0.55 18.50 3.50
N LYS A 194 -1.47 18.14 2.58
CA LYS A 194 -2.09 19.11 1.64
C LYS A 194 -3.18 19.99 2.25
N CYS A 195 -3.65 19.70 3.47
CA CYS A 195 -4.55 20.58 4.20
C CYS A 195 -3.82 21.14 5.41
N HIS A 196 -3.01 22.17 5.18
CA HIS A 196 -2.62 23.13 6.20
C HIS A 196 -2.66 24.55 5.61
#